data_AF-A0A965BXL5-F1
#
_entry.id   AF-A0A965BXL5-F1
#
_cell.length_a   1.000
_cell.length_b   1.000
_cell.length_c   1.000
_cell.angle_alpha   90.00
_cell.angle_beta   90.00
_cell.angle_gamma   90.00
#
_symmetry.space_group_name_H-M   'P 1'
#
loop_
_entity.id
_entity.type
_entity.pdbx_description
1 polymer ?
#
loop_
_entity_poly.entity_id
_entity_poly.type
_entity_poly.pdbx_seq_one_letter_code
_entity_poly.pdbx_strand_id
1 'polypeptide(L)'
;MDDAAGRAAWASALAYLPGAQEAAITEMLDAAKLLYEGPWVAERAAAFGDFAATHPGALHPVTQKIINGANGFSAVDAFRGFYKMAEYRRVAEDFFAEHEVLVVPSVPCFPTLAALAADP
;
A
#
# COMPACT_ATOMS: atom_id res chain seq x y z
N MET A 1 -4.38 -11.25 -8.33
CA MET A 1 -5.74 -11.75 -8.05
C MET A 1 -5.62 -13.11 -7.42
N ASP A 2 -5.91 -13.17 -6.13
CA ASP A 2 -5.44 -14.26 -5.28
C ASP A 2 -6.48 -15.38 -5.23
N ASP A 3 -7.76 -15.04 -5.41
CA ASP A 3 -8.87 -15.99 -5.50
C ASP A 3 -9.42 -16.17 -6.93
N ALA A 4 -10.16 -17.27 -7.13
CA ALA A 4 -10.71 -17.64 -8.43
C ALA A 4 -11.81 -16.70 -8.93
N ALA A 5 -12.65 -16.17 -8.03
CA ALA A 5 -13.74 -15.27 -8.37
C ALA A 5 -13.18 -13.92 -8.87
N GLY A 6 -12.16 -13.40 -8.17
CA GLY A 6 -11.43 -12.21 -8.56
C GLY A 6 -10.72 -12.36 -9.91
N ARG A 7 -10.08 -13.50 -10.18
CA ARG A 7 -9.51 -13.78 -11.52
C ARG A 7 -10.56 -13.78 -12.61
N ALA A 8 -11.73 -14.39 -12.38
CA ALA A 8 -12.82 -14.41 -13.35
C ALA A 8 -13.40 -13.00 -13.59
N ALA A 9 -13.59 -12.21 -12.53
CA ALA A 9 -14.04 -10.83 -12.63
C ALA A 9 -13.03 -9.96 -13.41
N TRP A 10 -11.74 -10.12 -13.15
CA TRP A 10 -10.68 -9.42 -13.88
C TRP A 10 -10.67 -9.78 -15.37
N ALA A 11 -10.76 -11.07 -15.71
CA ALA A 11 -10.85 -11.52 -17.10
C ALA A 11 -12.08 -10.94 -17.82
N SER A 12 -13.22 -10.85 -17.13
CA SER A 12 -14.43 -10.20 -17.66
C SER A 12 -14.21 -8.70 -17.88
N ALA A 13 -13.55 -8.00 -16.96
CA ALA A 13 -13.23 -6.58 -17.09
C ALA A 13 -12.32 -6.30 -18.30
N LEU A 14 -11.33 -7.16 -18.56
CA LEU A 14 -10.43 -7.03 -19.70
C LEU A 14 -11.15 -7.15 -21.06
N ALA A 15 -12.29 -7.85 -21.13
CA ALA A 15 -13.09 -7.93 -22.35
C ALA A 15 -13.65 -6.56 -22.80
N TYR A 16 -13.76 -5.59 -21.88
CA TYR A 16 -14.14 -4.21 -22.19
C TYR A 16 -12.96 -3.34 -22.65
N LEU A 17 -11.73 -3.89 -22.63
CA LEU A 17 -10.49 -3.18 -22.91
C LEU A 17 -9.65 -3.94 -23.97
N PRO A 18 -10.16 -4.15 -25.20
CA PRO A 18 -9.52 -5.01 -26.20
C PRO A 18 -8.15 -4.51 -26.73
N GLY A 19 -7.75 -3.28 -26.38
CA GLY A 19 -6.43 -2.72 -26.70
C GLY A 19 -5.47 -2.63 -25.51
N ALA A 20 -5.87 -3.11 -24.33
CA ALA A 20 -5.00 -3.10 -23.15
C ALA A 20 -3.83 -4.07 -23.32
N GLN A 21 -2.67 -3.67 -22.81
CA GLN A 21 -1.46 -4.48 -22.79
C GLN A 21 -1.07 -4.76 -21.35
N GLU A 22 -0.50 -5.94 -21.10
CA GLU A 22 0.10 -6.23 -19.80
C GLU A 22 1.37 -5.38 -19.62
N ALA A 23 1.53 -4.82 -18.43
CA ALA A 23 2.68 -4.00 -18.11
C ALA A 23 3.25 -4.38 -16.74
N ALA A 24 4.58 -4.39 -16.65
CA ALA A 24 5.27 -4.60 -15.39
C ALA A 24 5.19 -3.33 -14.54
N ILE A 25 4.70 -3.46 -13.31
CA ILE A 25 4.52 -2.34 -12.36
C ILE A 25 5.22 -2.58 -11.02
N THR A 26 6.23 -3.45 -11.00
CA THR A 26 6.89 -3.93 -9.77
C THR A 26 7.41 -2.79 -8.90
N GLU A 27 8.06 -1.80 -9.50
CA GLU A 27 8.63 -0.65 -8.81
C GLU A 27 7.55 0.28 -8.22
N MET A 28 6.39 0.40 -8.89
CA MET A 28 5.23 1.10 -8.34
C MET A 28 4.64 0.35 -7.15
N LEU A 29 4.64 -0.99 -7.18
CA LEU A 29 4.25 -1.82 -6.04
C LEU A 29 5.27 -1.74 -4.89
N ASP A 30 6.56 -1.63 -5.19
CA ASP A 30 7.59 -1.41 -4.17
C ASP A 30 7.46 -0.01 -3.52
N ALA A 31 7.03 1.00 -4.28
CA ALA A 31 6.65 2.29 -3.72
C ALA A 31 5.47 2.16 -2.74
N ALA A 32 4.45 1.36 -3.07
CA ALA A 32 3.31 1.12 -2.20
C ALA A 32 3.70 0.47 -0.86
N LYS A 33 4.72 -0.40 -0.85
CA LYS A 33 5.24 -1.01 0.39
C LYS A 33 5.78 0.03 1.37
N LEU A 34 6.36 1.14 0.90
CA LEU A 34 6.88 2.21 1.76
C LEU A 34 5.80 2.83 2.66
N LEU A 35 4.52 2.71 2.32
CA LEU A 35 3.41 3.22 3.13
C LEU A 35 3.26 2.48 4.48
N TYR A 36 3.67 1.21 4.55
CA TYR A 36 3.56 0.37 5.75
C TYR A 36 4.91 -0.08 6.30
N GLU A 37 5.85 -0.37 5.41
CA GLU A 37 7.20 -0.85 5.77
C GLU A 37 8.23 0.28 5.82
N GLY A 38 7.83 1.49 5.40
CA GLY A 38 8.68 2.67 5.37
C GLY A 38 8.31 3.71 6.43
N PRO A 39 9.03 4.85 6.43
CA PRO A 39 8.92 5.86 7.46
C PRO A 39 7.59 6.63 7.46
N TRP A 40 6.73 6.47 6.46
CA TRP A 40 5.42 7.13 6.38
C TRP A 40 4.46 6.72 7.51
N VAL A 41 4.68 5.57 8.15
CA VAL A 41 3.92 5.21 9.35
C VAL A 41 4.09 6.24 10.47
N ALA A 42 5.19 7.00 10.47
CA ALA A 42 5.42 8.11 11.40
C ALA A 42 4.40 9.24 11.26
N GLU A 43 3.75 9.42 10.10
CA GLU A 43 2.66 10.40 9.97
C GLU A 43 1.44 10.03 10.82
N ARG A 44 1.15 8.72 10.96
CA ARG A 44 0.09 8.24 11.86
C ARG A 44 0.44 8.52 13.31
N ALA A 45 1.70 8.32 13.69
CA ALA A 45 2.19 8.66 15.03
C ALA A 45 2.20 10.17 15.28
N ALA A 46 2.56 10.99 14.30
CA ALA A 46 2.49 12.44 14.40
C ALA A 46 1.05 12.94 14.61
N ALA A 47 0.06 12.29 13.98
CA ALA A 47 -1.34 12.67 14.11
C ALA A 47 -2.01 12.15 15.40
N PHE A 48 -1.70 10.92 15.84
CA PHE A 48 -2.44 10.22 16.90
C PHE A 48 -1.59 9.69 18.06
N GLY A 49 -0.27 9.85 18.02
CA GLY A 49 0.66 9.31 19.00
C GLY A 49 0.45 9.85 20.41
N ASP A 50 0.25 11.16 20.56
CA ASP A 50 0.01 11.79 21.86
C ASP A 50 -1.31 11.32 22.50
N PHE A 51 -2.36 11.16 21.69
CA PHE A 51 -3.62 10.59 22.14
C PHE A 51 -3.43 9.15 22.61
N ALA A 52 -2.74 8.32 21.82
CA ALA A 52 -2.45 6.93 22.15
C ALA A 52 -1.63 6.80 23.45
N ALA A 53 -0.67 7.70 23.67
CA ALA A 53 0.17 7.71 24.86
C ALA A 53 -0.60 8.11 26.13
N THR A 54 -1.55 9.04 26.00
CA THR A 54 -2.36 9.55 27.13
C THR A 54 -3.57 8.68 27.46
N HIS A 55 -4.01 7.82 26.52
CA HIS A 55 -5.18 6.95 26.66
C HIS A 55 -4.83 5.47 26.42
N PRO A 56 -4.07 4.83 27.31
CA PRO A 56 -3.65 3.44 27.13
C PRO A 56 -4.87 2.52 27.02
N GLY A 57 -4.90 1.70 25.95
CA GLY A 57 -5.98 0.76 25.68
C GLY A 57 -7.19 1.34 24.92
N ALA A 58 -7.17 2.63 24.57
CA ALA A 58 -8.27 3.24 23.79
C ALA A 58 -8.23 2.90 22.30
N LEU A 59 -7.10 2.39 21.80
CA LEU A 59 -6.94 2.01 20.39
C LEU A 59 -7.16 0.51 20.20
N HIS A 60 -7.69 0.14 19.03
CA HIS A 60 -7.69 -1.26 18.60
C HIS A 60 -6.25 -1.82 18.58
N PRO A 61 -6.00 -3.05 19.06
CA PRO A 61 -4.63 -3.57 19.20
C PRO A 61 -3.80 -3.52 17.92
N VAL A 62 -4.40 -3.81 16.77
CA VAL A 62 -3.74 -3.74 15.45
C VAL A 62 -3.32 -2.31 15.11
N THR A 63 -4.23 -1.33 15.29
CA THR A 63 -3.93 0.08 15.04
C THR A 63 -2.82 0.58 15.96
N GLN A 64 -2.86 0.20 17.24
CA GLN A 64 -1.83 0.54 18.20
C GLN A 64 -0.46 -0.04 17.79
N LYS A 65 -0.42 -1.30 17.34
CA LYS A 65 0.81 -1.93 16.82
C LYS A 65 1.37 -1.17 15.62
N ILE A 66 0.51 -0.77 14.67
CA ILE A 66 0.94 0.00 13.48
C ILE A 66 1.53 1.35 13.89
N ILE A 67 0.84 2.12 14.74
CA ILE A 67 1.33 3.42 15.20
C ILE A 67 2.66 3.28 15.94
N ASN A 68 2.78 2.29 16.84
CA ASN A 68 4.01 2.03 17.58
C ASN A 68 5.17 1.61 16.68
N GLY A 69 4.91 1.03 15.51
CA GLY A 69 5.92 0.71 14.50
C GLY A 69 6.72 1.93 14.04
N ALA A 70 6.15 3.14 14.13
CA ALA A 70 6.85 4.38 13.80
C ALA A 70 8.09 4.64 14.67
N ASN A 71 8.10 4.15 15.91
CA ASN A 71 9.22 4.35 16.83
C ASN A 71 10.53 3.68 16.35
N GLY A 72 10.45 2.78 15.36
CA GLY A 72 11.61 2.13 14.75
C GLY A 72 12.33 2.96 13.68
N PHE A 73 11.75 4.09 13.24
CA PHE A 73 12.32 4.91 12.17
C PHE A 73 12.98 6.18 12.70
N SER A 74 14.19 6.46 12.23
CA SER A 74 14.88 7.72 12.50
C SER A 74 14.55 8.79 11.45
N ALA A 75 14.94 10.03 11.71
CA ALA A 75 14.90 11.10 10.70
C ALA A 75 15.73 10.74 9.45
N VAL A 76 16.85 10.01 9.61
CA VAL A 76 17.67 9.55 8.48
C VAL A 76 16.87 8.56 7.62
N ASP A 77 16.11 7.67 8.24
CA ASP A 77 15.27 6.71 7.52
C ASP A 77 14.12 7.43 6.79
N ALA A 78 13.55 8.48 7.39
CA ALA A 78 12.58 9.35 6.72
C ALA A 78 13.15 9.96 5.43
N PHE A 79 14.33 10.59 5.50
CA PHE A 79 14.97 11.15 4.32
C PHE A 79 15.34 10.09 3.27
N ARG A 80 15.84 8.93 3.69
CA ARG A 80 16.07 7.80 2.77
C ARG A 80 14.80 7.33 2.09
N GLY A 81 13.69 7.26 2.84
CA GLY A 81 12.37 6.96 2.30
C GLY A 81 11.92 7.98 1.25
N PHE A 82 12.12 9.28 1.49
CA PHE A 82 11.83 10.32 0.51
C PHE A 82 12.68 10.18 -0.77
N TYR A 83 13.98 9.87 -0.64
CA TYR A 83 14.84 9.64 -1.80
C TYR A 83 14.37 8.43 -2.61
N LYS A 84 14.04 7.32 -1.94
CA LYS A 84 13.53 6.12 -2.61
C LYS A 84 12.19 6.37 -3.30
N MET A 85 11.29 7.13 -2.67
CA MET A 85 10.02 7.51 -3.29
C MET A 85 10.22 8.42 -4.51
N ALA A 86 11.24 9.29 -4.50
CA ALA A 86 11.59 10.09 -5.67
C ALA A 86 12.13 9.23 -6.83
N GLU A 87 12.92 8.19 -6.53
CA GLU A 87 13.34 7.20 -7.54
C GLU A 87 12.14 6.48 -8.16
N TYR A 88 11.22 5.97 -7.34
CA TYR A 88 10.01 5.29 -7.84
C TYR A 88 9.08 6.24 -8.62
N ARG A 89 8.99 7.50 -8.20
CA ARG A 89 8.25 8.51 -8.95
C ARG A 89 8.80 8.66 -10.36
N ARG A 90 10.13 8.68 -10.52
CA ARG A 90 10.74 8.78 -11.87
C ARG A 90 10.34 7.58 -12.74
N VAL A 91 10.38 6.37 -12.19
CA VAL A 91 9.92 5.17 -12.91
C VAL A 91 8.46 5.28 -13.33
N ALA A 92 7.59 5.78 -12.45
CA ALA A 92 6.19 6.00 -12.79
C ALA A 92 6.01 7.11 -13.85
N GLU A 93 6.77 8.20 -13.78
CA GLU A 93 6.76 9.26 -14.79
C GLU A 93 7.14 8.72 -16.17
N ASP A 94 8.21 7.92 -16.25
CA ASP A 94 8.65 7.30 -17.51
C ASP A 94 7.61 6.31 -18.04
N PHE A 95 6.98 5.52 -17.15
CA PHE A 95 5.87 4.65 -17.52
C PHE A 95 4.71 5.43 -18.13
N PHE A 96 4.24 6.49 -17.47
CA PHE A 96 3.11 7.29 -17.96
C PHE A 96 3.47 8.22 -19.14
N ALA A 97 4.75 8.36 -19.49
CA ALA A 97 5.15 9.04 -20.74
C ALA A 97 4.75 8.23 -21.99
N GLU A 98 4.64 6.91 -21.86
CA GLU A 98 4.29 5.99 -22.95
C GLU A 98 2.86 5.43 -22.82
N HIS A 99 2.22 5.59 -21.66
CA HIS A 99 0.92 4.98 -21.33
C HIS A 99 -0.08 6.04 -20.83
N GLU A 100 -1.28 6.05 -21.40
CA GLU A 100 -2.32 7.02 -21.03
C GLU A 100 -3.07 6.64 -19.75
N VAL A 101 -3.26 5.33 -19.52
CA VAL A 101 -4.04 4.80 -18.40
C VAL A 101 -3.41 3.51 -17.90
N LEU A 102 -3.34 3.38 -16.57
CA LEU A 102 -3.06 2.11 -15.90
C LEU A 102 -4.36 1.55 -15.32
N VAL A 103 -4.75 0.34 -15.74
CA VAL A 103 -5.91 -0.37 -15.21
C VAL A 103 -5.42 -1.50 -14.32
N VAL A 104 -5.89 -1.52 -13.07
CA VAL A 104 -5.57 -2.56 -12.09
C VAL A 104 -6.85 -3.07 -11.42
N PRO A 105 -6.85 -4.29 -10.88
CA PRO A 105 -7.91 -4.71 -9.97
C PRO A 105 -7.95 -3.82 -8.73
N SER A 106 -9.15 -3.46 -8.26
CA SER A 106 -9.30 -2.61 -7.06
C SER A 106 -8.80 -3.28 -5.78
N VAL A 107 -9.01 -4.60 -5.65
CA VAL A 107 -8.54 -5.43 -4.54
C VAL A 107 -8.08 -6.78 -5.09
N PRO A 108 -7.11 -7.46 -4.45
CA PRO A 108 -6.63 -8.76 -4.93
C PRO A 108 -7.60 -9.91 -4.62
N CYS A 109 -8.42 -9.77 -3.57
CA CYS A 109 -9.40 -10.75 -3.11
C CYS A 109 -10.46 -10.13 -2.17
N PHE A 110 -11.47 -10.92 -1.80
CA PHE A 110 -12.48 -10.56 -0.81
C PHE A 110 -12.41 -11.50 0.41
N PRO A 111 -11.68 -11.14 1.48
CA PRO A 111 -11.53 -12.01 2.64
C PRO A 111 -12.82 -12.08 3.48
N THR A 112 -13.06 -13.24 4.10
CA THR A 112 -14.12 -13.38 5.12
C THR A 112 -13.67 -12.78 6.45
N LEU A 113 -14.62 -12.50 7.35
CA LEU A 113 -14.27 -12.07 8.71
C LEU A 113 -13.40 -13.08 9.45
N ALA A 114 -13.62 -14.38 9.21
CA ALA A 114 -12.80 -15.43 9.81
C ALA A 114 -11.37 -15.43 9.25
N ALA A 115 -11.21 -15.20 7.94
CA ALA A 115 -9.89 -15.09 7.31
C ALA A 115 -9.14 -13.86 7.84
N LEU A 116 -9.82 -12.71 7.92
CA LEU A 116 -9.24 -11.48 8.50
C LEU A 116 -8.87 -11.64 9.97
N ALA A 117 -9.65 -12.37 10.76
CA ALA A 117 -9.31 -12.63 12.16
C ALA A 117 -8.08 -13.54 12.32
N ALA A 118 -7.83 -14.43 11.35
CA ALA A 118 -6.67 -15.33 11.36
C ALA A 118 -5.38 -14.64 10.87
N ASP A 119 -5.51 -13.64 10.00
CA ASP A 119 -4.41 -12.82 9.46
C ASP A 119 -4.81 -11.33 9.46
N PRO A 120 -4.76 -10.66 10.64
CA PRO A 120 -5.30 -9.32 10.86
C PRO A 120 -4.37 -8.16 10.49
#